data_AF-A0A1Y3YQ56-F1
#
_entry.id   AF-A0A1Y3YQ56-F1
#
_cell.length_a   1.000
_cell.length_b   1.000
_cell.length_c   1.000
_cell.angle_alpha   90.00
_cell.angle_beta   90.00
_cell.angle_gamma   90.00
#
_symmetry.space_group_name_H-M   'P 1'
#
loop_
_entity.id
_entity.type
_entity.pdbx_description
1 polymer ?
#
loop_
_entity_poly.entity_id
_entity_poly.type
_entity_poly.pdbx_seq_one_letter_code
_entity_poly.pdbx_strand_id
1 'polypeptide(L)'
;MTKEHNWNATVDGVSHVILCQVMNNKYVLWVDDKFEKTVYRKSFQAIRGGLDETLELWGKTCHFVVWPSEKVEFFVDGKSLNTQEDYEHALDMSYEESISRYERTMRRYSWVMVLIMGLTCILYLAVVLQGGDMSRWNGTMVLVLVILVLNLVEIVRGRKR
;
A
#
# COMPACT_ATOMS: atom_id res chain seq x y z
N MET A 1 21.59 0.75 -10.35
CA MET A 1 21.90 1.04 -8.94
C MET A 1 21.04 0.16 -8.08
N THR A 2 21.65 -0.68 -7.25
CA THR A 2 20.98 -1.43 -6.18
C THR A 2 20.56 -0.42 -5.12
N LYS A 3 19.25 -0.33 -4.83
CA LYS A 3 18.75 0.49 -3.72
C LYS A 3 18.90 -0.33 -2.45
N GLU A 4 19.44 0.26 -1.40
CA GLU A 4 19.64 -0.41 -0.12
C GLU A 4 18.92 0.38 0.96
N HIS A 5 18.29 -0.33 1.89
CA HIS A 5 17.69 0.23 3.09
C HIS A 5 18.37 -0.39 4.29
N ASN A 6 18.76 0.43 5.25
CA ASN A 6 19.43 -0.01 6.46
C ASN A 6 18.68 0.52 7.67
N TRP A 7 18.48 -0.34 8.66
CA TRP A 7 17.86 0.01 9.93
C TRP A 7 18.69 -0.56 11.07
N ASN A 8 18.71 0.17 12.18
CA ASN A 8 19.26 -0.32 13.43
C ASN A 8 18.13 -0.52 14.43
N ALA A 9 18.13 -1.67 15.10
CA ALA A 9 17.20 -1.97 16.18
C ALA A 9 17.99 -2.34 17.43
N THR A 10 17.47 -1.97 18.60
CA THR A 10 18.02 -2.42 19.89
C THR A 10 17.00 -3.34 20.53
N VAL A 11 17.35 -4.63 20.68
CA VAL A 11 16.50 -5.66 21.27
C VAL A 11 17.22 -6.24 22.48
N ASP A 12 16.57 -6.26 23.64
CA ASP A 12 17.14 -6.76 24.91
C ASP A 12 18.52 -6.16 25.26
N GLY A 13 18.76 -4.92 24.84
CA GLY A 13 20.02 -4.20 25.08
C GLY A 13 21.13 -4.46 24.07
N VAL A 14 20.90 -5.33 23.07
CA VAL A 14 21.85 -5.61 21.98
C VAL A 14 21.41 -4.84 20.73
N SER A 15 22.37 -4.17 20.08
CA SER A 15 22.13 -3.48 18.81
C SER A 15 22.30 -4.45 17.66
N HIS A 16 21.32 -4.45 16.77
CA HIS A 16 21.27 -5.29 15.59
C HIS A 16 21.11 -4.43 14.33
N VAL A 17 21.73 -4.86 13.25
CA VAL A 17 21.70 -4.19 11.94
C VAL A 17 20.84 -4.99 10.98
N ILE A 18 19.87 -4.32 10.36
CA ILE A 18 18.95 -4.92 9.39
C ILE A 18 19.21 -4.25 8.04
N LEU A 19 19.62 -5.05 7.05
CA LEU A 19 19.88 -4.58 5.70
C LEU A 19 18.88 -5.20 4.73
N CYS A 20 18.22 -4.36 3.95
CA CYS A 20 17.42 -4.78 2.81
C CYS A 20 18.10 -4.34 1.51
N GLN A 21 18.50 -5.32 0.70
CA GLN A 21 19.02 -5.09 -0.64
C GLN A 21 17.90 -5.30 -1.67
N VAL A 22 17.61 -4.25 -2.45
CA VAL A 22 16.64 -4.31 -3.54
C VAL A 22 17.35 -4.78 -4.81
N MET A 23 17.10 -6.03 -5.20
CA MET A 23 17.69 -6.64 -6.39
C MET A 23 16.60 -7.00 -7.39
N ASN A 24 16.51 -6.26 -8.50
CA ASN A 24 15.51 -6.50 -9.55
C ASN A 24 14.07 -6.59 -8.99
N ASN A 25 13.52 -7.80 -8.94
CA ASN A 25 12.17 -8.12 -8.46
C ASN A 25 12.16 -8.78 -7.07
N LYS A 26 13.22 -8.63 -6.26
CA LYS A 26 13.28 -9.19 -4.90
C LYS A 26 13.92 -8.21 -3.92
N TYR A 27 13.46 -8.34 -2.68
CA TYR A 27 14.05 -7.75 -1.48
C TYR A 27 14.79 -8.86 -0.74
N VAL A 28 16.09 -8.68 -0.52
CA VAL A 28 16.90 -9.63 0.24
C VAL A 28 17.16 -9.01 1.61
N LEU A 29 16.64 -9.67 2.65
CA LEU A 29 16.75 -9.23 4.04
C LEU A 29 17.91 -9.96 4.71
N TRP A 30 18.80 -9.16 5.30
CA TRP A 30 19.93 -9.59 6.10
C TRP A 30 19.81 -8.98 7.48
N VAL A 31 20.21 -9.75 8.49
CA VAL A 31 20.24 -9.33 9.90
C VAL A 31 21.59 -9.70 10.47
N ASP A 32 22.34 -8.73 11.00
CA ASP A 32 23.69 -8.92 11.54
C ASP A 32 24.62 -9.70 10.58
N ASP A 33 24.64 -9.29 9.30
CA ASP A 33 25.37 -9.91 8.19
C ASP A 33 24.95 -11.37 7.86
N LYS A 34 23.86 -11.86 8.46
CA LYS A 34 23.29 -13.17 8.17
C LYS A 34 22.07 -13.05 7.26
N PHE A 35 21.98 -13.92 6.26
CA PHE A 35 20.81 -14.01 5.41
C PHE A 35 19.60 -14.51 6.19
N GLU A 36 18.49 -13.77 6.13
CA GLU A 36 17.24 -14.18 6.77
C GLU A 36 16.17 -14.58 5.77
N LYS A 37 15.82 -13.71 4.82
CA LYS A 37 14.74 -14.03 3.86
C LYS A 37 14.90 -13.32 2.53
N THR A 38 14.44 -13.97 1.48
CA THR A 38 14.17 -13.32 0.18
C THR A 38 12.67 -13.14 0.00
N VAL A 39 12.27 -11.91 -0.27
CA VAL A 39 10.87 -11.51 -0.49
C VAL A 39 10.72 -11.03 -1.93
N TYR A 40 9.87 -11.69 -2.72
CA TYR A 40 9.71 -11.35 -4.13
C TYR A 40 8.67 -10.23 -4.34
N ARG A 41 9.03 -9.21 -5.13
CA ARG A 41 8.09 -8.23 -5.69
C ARG A 41 7.11 -8.97 -6.59
N LYS A 42 5.83 -8.94 -6.23
CA LYS A 42 4.76 -9.46 -7.09
C LYS A 42 4.45 -8.41 -8.16
N SER A 43 4.21 -8.82 -9.40
CA SER A 43 3.95 -7.91 -10.53
C SER A 43 2.77 -6.95 -10.32
N PHE A 44 1.85 -7.29 -9.43
CA PHE A 44 0.67 -6.48 -9.07
C PHE A 44 0.69 -6.01 -7.60
N GLN A 45 1.87 -5.89 -6.99
CA GLN A 45 2.03 -5.52 -5.58
C GLN A 45 1.36 -4.18 -5.23
N ALA A 46 1.54 -3.15 -6.05
CA ALA A 46 0.91 -1.85 -5.84
C ALA A 46 -0.63 -1.93 -5.84
N ILE A 47 -1.21 -2.79 -6.68
CA ILE A 47 -2.67 -3.00 -6.79
C ILE A 47 -3.20 -3.81 -5.60
N ARG A 48 -2.38 -4.67 -4.99
CA ARG A 48 -2.74 -5.47 -3.82
C ARG A 48 -2.55 -4.75 -2.48
N GLY A 49 -2.27 -3.46 -2.51
CA GLY A 49 -2.08 -2.64 -1.32
C GLY A 49 -0.67 -2.70 -0.72
N GLY A 50 0.30 -3.20 -1.49
CA GLY A 50 1.69 -3.33 -1.06
C GLY A 50 2.09 -4.78 -0.78
N LEU A 51 3.13 -4.94 0.03
CA LEU A 51 3.63 -6.20 0.54
C LEU A 51 3.76 -6.08 2.05
N ASP A 52 3.35 -7.11 2.75
CA ASP A 52 3.46 -7.24 4.19
C ASP A 52 3.92 -8.66 4.49
N GLU A 53 5.11 -8.77 5.07
CA GLU A 53 5.73 -10.04 5.43
C GLU A 53 6.08 -10.03 6.91
N THR A 54 5.47 -10.94 7.65
CA THR A 54 5.79 -11.19 9.05
C THR A 54 7.05 -12.05 9.16
N LEU A 55 7.91 -11.68 10.09
CA LEU A 55 9.16 -12.34 10.43
C LEU A 55 9.22 -12.50 11.95
N GLU A 56 9.79 -13.61 12.42
CA GLU A 56 10.13 -13.78 13.83
C GLU A 56 11.65 -13.62 13.98
N LEU A 57 12.08 -12.51 14.56
CA LEU A 57 13.49 -12.20 14.78
C LEU A 57 13.71 -11.89 16.26
N TRP A 58 14.75 -12.46 16.86
CA TRP A 58 15.11 -12.25 18.27
C TRP A 58 13.95 -12.51 19.26
N GLY A 59 13.04 -13.44 18.93
CA GLY A 59 11.83 -13.70 19.74
C GLY A 59 10.77 -12.60 19.69
N LYS A 60 10.89 -11.65 18.76
CA LYS A 60 9.95 -10.55 18.51
C LYS A 60 9.29 -10.72 17.15
N THR A 61 8.02 -10.32 17.07
CA THR A 61 7.29 -10.22 15.80
C THR A 61 7.74 -8.96 15.06
N CYS A 62 8.27 -9.15 13.87
CA CYS A 62 8.73 -8.09 12.99
C CYS A 62 7.88 -8.07 11.71
N HIS A 63 7.66 -6.88 11.15
CA HIS A 63 6.95 -6.72 9.89
C HIS A 63 7.81 -5.99 8.89
N PHE A 64 8.04 -6.64 7.74
CA PHE A 64 8.62 -6.00 6.57
C PHE A 64 7.49 -5.56 5.64
N VAL A 65 7.30 -4.26 5.50
CA VAL A 65 6.21 -3.68 4.74
C VAL A 65 6.76 -2.88 3.57
N VAL A 66 6.18 -3.08 2.40
CA VAL A 66 6.44 -2.24 1.23
C VAL A 66 5.12 -1.68 0.72
N TRP A 67 4.91 -0.40 0.94
CA TRP A 67 3.71 0.32 0.56
C TRP A 67 3.57 0.44 -0.97
N PRO A 68 2.36 0.71 -1.51
CA PRO A 68 2.17 0.93 -2.94
C PRO A 68 3.01 2.06 -3.54
N SER A 69 3.41 3.04 -2.72
CA SER A 69 4.34 4.12 -3.08
C SER A 69 5.80 3.66 -3.22
N GLU A 70 6.06 2.36 -3.10
CA GLU A 70 7.39 1.75 -2.97
C GLU A 70 8.19 2.21 -1.74
N LYS A 71 7.54 2.86 -0.78
CA LYS A 71 8.14 3.12 0.53
C LYS A 71 8.31 1.80 1.27
N VAL A 72 9.54 1.50 1.67
CA VAL A 72 9.90 0.30 2.42
C VAL A 72 10.02 0.66 3.89
N GLU A 73 9.30 -0.04 4.75
CA GLU A 73 9.32 0.17 6.20
C GLU A 73 9.56 -1.16 6.93
N PHE A 74 10.30 -1.08 8.02
CA PHE A 74 10.53 -2.21 8.90
C PHE A 74 9.98 -1.91 10.29
N PHE A 75 9.23 -2.84 10.87
CA PHE A 75 8.65 -2.72 12.19
C PHE A 75 9.17 -3.83 13.10
N VAL A 76 9.50 -3.48 14.35
CA VAL A 76 9.88 -4.43 15.40
C VAL A 76 8.93 -4.22 16.58
N ASP A 77 8.24 -5.28 17.01
CA ASP A 77 7.27 -5.22 18.12
C ASP A 77 6.22 -4.10 17.92
N GLY A 78 5.80 -3.93 16.66
CA GLY A 78 4.84 -2.91 16.24
C GLY A 78 5.40 -1.49 16.09
N LYS A 79 6.68 -1.21 16.34
CA LYS A 79 7.28 0.13 16.19
C LYS A 79 8.07 0.26 14.89
N SER A 80 7.86 1.35 14.15
CA SER A 80 8.59 1.63 12.90
C SER A 80 10.04 2.05 13.17
N LEU A 81 10.96 1.50 12.38
CA LEU A 81 12.38 1.89 12.39
C LEU A 81 12.71 3.03 11.39
N ASN A 82 11.76 3.44 10.55
CA ASN A 82 11.95 4.47 9.51
C ASN A 82 11.78 5.92 10.01
N THR A 83 11.63 6.13 11.31
CA THR A 83 11.24 7.42 11.93
C THR A 83 12.26 8.55 11.77
N GLN A 84 13.42 8.34 11.14
CA GLN A 84 14.44 9.38 10.99
C GLN A 84 14.41 10.17 9.67
N GLU A 85 13.76 9.70 8.60
CA GLU A 85 13.89 10.37 7.29
C GLU A 85 12.71 11.29 6.90
N ASP A 86 11.55 11.23 7.56
CA ASP A 86 10.40 12.07 7.20
C ASP A 86 9.68 12.67 8.43
N TYR A 87 9.86 13.99 8.60
CA TYR A 87 9.06 14.95 9.38
C TYR A 87 9.19 15.02 10.92
N GLU A 88 9.25 16.27 11.41
CA GLU A 88 9.13 16.75 12.80
C GLU A 88 7.84 16.30 13.54
N HIS A 89 7.04 15.41 12.95
CA HIS A 89 5.80 14.84 13.49
C HIS A 89 5.82 13.30 13.52
N ALA A 90 7.01 12.68 13.47
CA ALA A 90 7.25 11.25 13.65
C ALA A 90 6.99 10.81 15.12
N LEU A 91 5.81 11.13 15.64
CA LEU A 91 5.25 10.53 16.84
C LEU A 91 5.11 9.03 16.57
N ASP A 92 5.77 8.22 17.41
CA ASP A 92 5.71 6.75 17.50
C ASP A 92 4.56 6.11 16.72
N MET A 93 4.70 5.99 15.39
CA MET A 93 3.64 5.39 14.57
C MET A 93 3.76 3.88 14.74
N SER A 94 2.76 3.30 15.41
CA SER A 94 2.64 1.85 15.48
C SER A 94 2.27 1.28 14.12
N TYR A 95 2.62 0.02 13.87
CA TYR A 95 2.23 -0.72 12.69
C TYR A 95 0.70 -0.66 12.48
N GLU A 96 -0.08 -0.87 13.55
CA GLU A 96 -1.55 -0.77 13.48
C GLU A 96 -2.02 0.63 13.07
N GLU A 97 -1.37 1.69 13.58
CA GLU A 97 -1.71 3.05 13.20
C GLU A 97 -1.38 3.31 11.72
N SER A 98 -0.23 2.84 11.24
CA SER A 98 0.18 2.98 9.84
C SER A 98 -0.81 2.29 8.88
N ILE A 99 -1.22 1.06 9.21
CA ILE A 99 -2.24 0.30 8.48
C ILE A 99 -3.58 1.05 8.51
N SER A 100 -4.01 1.52 9.69
CA SER A 100 -5.28 2.24 9.82
C SER A 100 -5.31 3.54 9.01
N ARG A 101 -4.20 4.29 8.95
CA ARG A 101 -4.05 5.50 8.15
C ARG A 101 -4.08 5.17 6.67
N TYR A 102 -3.39 4.11 6.26
CA TYR A 102 -3.41 3.62 4.89
C TYR A 102 -4.82 3.23 4.46
N GLU A 103 -5.54 2.42 5.25
CA GLU A 103 -6.92 2.01 4.96
C GLU A 103 -7.88 3.19 4.87
N ARG A 104 -7.79 4.16 5.80
CA ARG A 104 -8.59 5.39 5.75
C ARG A 104 -8.32 6.18 4.48
N THR A 105 -7.04 6.27 4.08
CA THR A 105 -6.62 7.02 2.90
C THR A 105 -7.11 6.32 1.63
N MET A 106 -6.93 5.00 1.52
CA MET A 106 -7.42 4.18 0.42
C MET A 106 -8.94 4.31 0.28
N ARG A 107 -9.68 4.23 1.39
CA ARG A 107 -11.14 4.41 1.41
C ARG A 107 -11.56 5.80 0.90
N ARG A 108 -10.84 6.87 1.27
CA ARG A 108 -11.11 8.22 0.75
C ARG A 108 -10.91 8.29 -0.76
N TYR A 109 -9.82 7.72 -1.28
CA TYR A 109 -9.57 7.66 -2.71
C TYR A 109 -10.63 6.86 -3.47
N SER A 110 -11.08 5.73 -2.93
CA SER A 110 -12.18 4.95 -3.52
C SER A 110 -13.47 5.78 -3.61
N TRP A 111 -13.82 6.54 -2.56
CA TRP A 111 -14.98 7.44 -2.60
C TRP A 111 -14.85 8.56 -3.64
N VAL A 112 -13.66 9.18 -3.75
CA VAL A 112 -13.39 10.20 -4.77
C VAL A 112 -13.54 9.62 -6.18
N MET A 113 -13.01 8.42 -6.42
CA MET A 113 -13.17 7.73 -7.71
C MET A 113 -14.64 7.42 -8.04
N VAL A 114 -15.42 6.97 -7.06
CA VAL A 114 -16.86 6.76 -7.22
C VAL A 114 -17.58 8.06 -7.59
N LEU A 115 -17.23 9.18 -6.96
CA LEU A 115 -17.82 10.49 -7.28
C LEU A 115 -17.49 10.92 -8.72
N ILE A 116 -16.22 10.80 -9.14
CA ILE A 116 -15.79 11.17 -10.50
C ILE A 116 -16.49 10.31 -11.54
N MET A 117 -16.52 8.99 -11.36
CA MET A 117 -17.18 8.07 -12.28
C MET A 117 -18.69 8.32 -12.33
N GLY A 118 -19.32 8.55 -11.17
CA GLY A 118 -20.74 8.90 -11.09
C GLY A 118 -21.08 10.19 -11.84
N LEU A 119 -20.29 11.25 -11.66
CA LEU A 119 -20.40 12.49 -12.43
C LEU A 119 -20.26 12.25 -13.93
N THR A 120 -19.30 11.42 -14.34
CA THR A 120 -19.08 11.07 -15.74
C THR A 120 -20.31 10.38 -16.35
N CYS A 121 -20.95 9.47 -15.61
CA CYS A 121 -22.21 8.84 -16.01
C CYS A 121 -23.37 9.83 -16.15
N ILE A 122 -23.50 10.78 -15.21
CA ILE A 122 -24.55 11.81 -15.26
C ILE A 122 -24.36 12.71 -16.49
N LEU A 123 -23.14 13.17 -16.75
CA LEU A 123 -22.82 14.01 -17.91
C LEU A 123 -23.07 13.26 -19.22
N TYR A 124 -22.68 11.99 -19.29
CA TYR A 124 -22.97 11.14 -20.45
C TYR A 124 -24.47 11.05 -20.73
N LEU A 125 -25.28 10.75 -19.70
CA LEU A 125 -26.72 10.69 -19.81
C LEU A 125 -27.32 12.02 -20.25
N ALA A 126 -26.84 13.14 -19.69
CA ALA A 126 -27.32 14.47 -20.06
C ALA A 126 -27.13 14.77 -21.55
N VAL A 127 -25.97 14.44 -22.12
CA VAL A 127 -25.70 14.66 -23.55
C VAL A 127 -26.55 13.75 -24.43
N VAL A 128 -26.70 12.48 -24.05
CA VAL A 128 -27.57 11.53 -24.78
C VAL A 128 -29.02 12.02 -24.79
N LEU A 129 -29.52 12.51 -23.65
CA LEU A 129 -30.89 13.05 -23.53
C LEU A 129 -31.10 14.35 -24.31
N GLN A 130 -30.03 15.12 -24.54
CA GLN A 130 -30.06 16.29 -25.43
C GLN A 130 -29.95 15.94 -26.92
N GLY A 131 -29.91 14.65 -27.26
CA GLY A 131 -29.81 14.17 -28.65
C GLY A 131 -28.39 14.17 -29.21
N GLY A 132 -27.37 14.29 -28.35
CA GLY A 132 -25.98 14.18 -28.77
C GLY A 132 -25.61 12.73 -29.14
N ASP A 133 -24.94 12.55 -30.28
CA ASP A 133 -24.44 11.24 -30.69
C ASP A 133 -23.20 10.86 -29.87
N MET A 134 -23.42 9.93 -28.94
CA MET A 134 -22.41 9.36 -28.05
C MET A 134 -22.17 7.87 -28.32
N SER A 135 -22.64 7.34 -29.46
CA SER A 135 -22.57 5.92 -29.81
C SER A 135 -21.15 5.34 -29.71
N ARG A 136 -20.14 6.14 -30.05
CA ARG A 136 -18.70 5.78 -29.98
C ARG A 136 -18.18 5.59 -28.55
N TRP A 137 -18.86 6.13 -27.55
CA TRP A 137 -18.47 6.09 -26.13
C TRP A 137 -19.22 5.03 -25.32
N ASN A 138 -20.22 4.35 -25.91
CA ASN A 138 -21.00 3.30 -25.24
C ASN A 138 -20.11 2.22 -24.59
N GLY A 139 -19.09 1.74 -25.32
CA GLY A 139 -18.16 0.72 -24.79
C GLY A 139 -17.35 1.22 -23.59
N THR A 140 -16.89 2.47 -23.63
CA THR A 140 -16.18 3.12 -22.52
C THR A 140 -17.10 3.29 -21.31
N MET A 141 -18.36 3.66 -21.52
CA MET A 141 -19.33 3.81 -20.43
C MET A 141 -19.68 2.50 -19.74
N VAL A 142 -19.78 1.39 -20.48
CA VAL A 142 -19.95 0.05 -19.89
C VAL A 142 -18.77 -0.27 -18.97
N LEU A 143 -17.54 0.01 -19.41
CA LEU A 143 -16.35 -0.23 -18.60
C LEU A 143 -16.31 0.65 -17.35
N VAL A 144 -16.68 1.94 -17.47
CA VAL A 144 -16.82 2.86 -16.32
C VAL A 144 -17.84 2.35 -15.31
N LEU A 145 -19.00 1.84 -15.77
CA LEU A 145 -20.02 1.27 -14.89
C LEU A 145 -19.53 0.00 -14.18
N VAL A 146 -18.80 -0.88 -14.88
CA VAL A 146 -18.22 -2.09 -14.26
C VAL A 146 -17.22 -1.70 -13.17
N ILE A 147 -16.31 -0.76 -13.44
CA ILE A 147 -15.33 -0.29 -12.46
C ILE A 147 -16.02 0.40 -11.28
N LEU A 148 -17.07 1.19 -11.53
CA LEU A 148 -17.87 1.84 -10.48
C LEU A 148 -18.51 0.81 -9.54
N VAL A 149 -19.11 -0.25 -10.10
CA VAL A 149 -19.71 -1.34 -9.31
C VAL A 149 -18.66 -2.06 -8.47
N LEU A 150 -17.49 -2.38 -9.05
CA LEU A 150 -16.41 -3.04 -8.30
C LEU A 150 -15.92 -2.19 -7.13
N ASN A 151 -15.70 -0.89 -7.34
CA ASN A 151 -15.31 0.04 -6.28
C ASN A 151 -16.37 0.13 -5.18
N LEU A 152 -17.67 0.18 -5.54
CA LEU A 152 -18.76 0.18 -4.56
C LEU A 152 -18.80 -1.12 -3.74
N VAL A 153 -18.61 -2.27 -4.37
CA VAL A 153 -18.55 -3.58 -3.68
C VAL A 153 -17.39 -3.63 -2.70
N GLU A 154 -16.21 -3.13 -3.08
CA GLU A 154 -15.04 -3.08 -2.20
C GLU A 154 -15.27 -2.16 -0.99
N ILE A 155 -15.83 -0.98 -1.20
CA ILE A 155 -16.17 -0.05 -0.10
C ILE A 155 -17.17 -0.69 0.88
N VAL A 156 -18.21 -1.37 0.35
CA VAL A 156 -19.25 -2.02 1.18
C VAL A 156 -18.68 -3.22 1.94
N ARG A 157 -17.86 -4.06 1.30
CA ARG A 157 -17.21 -5.22 1.95
C ARG A 157 -16.21 -4.78 3.02
N GLY A 158 -15.42 -3.74 2.75
CA GLY A 158 -14.49 -3.16 3.72
C GLY A 158 -15.17 -2.54 4.94
N ARG A 159 -16.50 -2.33 4.93
CA ARG A 159 -17.27 -1.82 6.08
C ARG A 159 -17.69 -2.93 7.06
N LYS A 160 -17.51 -4.21 6.70
CA LYS A 160 -17.89 -5.39 7.51
C LYS A 160 -16.71 -6.09 8.21
N ARG A 161 -15.48 -5.73 7.88
CA ARG A 161 -14.29 -6.06 8.70
C ARG A 161 -14.09 -4.94 9.71
#